data_AF-A0A4U9UC42-F1
#
_entry.id   AF-A0A4U9UC42-F1
#
_cell.length_a   1.000
_cell.length_b   1.000
_cell.length_c   1.000
_cell.angle_alpha   90.00
_cell.angle_beta   90.00
_cell.angle_gamma   90.00
#
_symmetry.space_group_name_H-M   'P 1'
#
loop_
_entity.id
_entity.type
_entity.pdbx_description
1 polymer ?
#
loop_
_entity_poly.entity_id
_entity_poly.type
_entity_poly.pdbx_seq_one_letter_code
_entity_poly.pdbx_strand_id
1 'polypeptide(L)'
;MLPSRLKARRKTLSVWGVLGDWDHPYLTMNFKTEANIIRALGKIISNGHLLKGAKPVHWCTDCGSSLAEAEVEYYDKTSPSIDVAFHAVDAAAVASKFGVTNVNGPVSLVIWTTTPWTLPANRAISLNAEFAYQLVQIDGQCVILAADLVESVMKRAGITSWAVLGDCKGSDLELMRFTHPFMGFDVPAILAITLRWMPVPVPYIPHLATARMTS
;
A
#
# COMPACT_ATOMS: atom_id res chain seq x y z
N MET A 1 -24.64 23.81 8.26
CA MET A 1 -24.11 24.86 7.37
C MET A 1 -24.81 26.18 7.72
N LEU A 2 -24.09 27.24 8.11
CA LEU A 2 -24.77 28.45 8.63
C LEU A 2 -25.67 29.11 7.57
N PRO A 3 -26.93 29.49 7.91
CA PRO A 3 -27.87 30.17 7.01
C PRO A 3 -27.32 31.44 6.32
N SER A 4 -26.30 32.06 6.93
CA SER A 4 -25.63 33.25 6.40
C SER A 4 -24.91 33.02 5.07
N ARG A 5 -24.28 31.84 4.88
CA ARG A 5 -23.53 31.53 3.64
C ARG A 5 -24.45 31.31 2.43
N LEU A 6 -25.62 30.72 2.65
CA LEU A 6 -26.63 30.50 1.60
C LEU A 6 -27.22 31.83 1.10
N LYS A 7 -27.54 32.74 2.03
CA LYS A 7 -28.06 34.08 1.69
C LYS A 7 -27.07 34.88 0.87
N ALA A 8 -25.78 34.87 1.26
CA ALA A 8 -24.73 35.55 0.52
C ALA A 8 -24.60 35.01 -0.91
N ARG A 9 -24.56 33.67 -1.06
CA ARG A 9 -24.46 33.02 -2.37
C ARG A 9 -25.66 33.33 -3.27
N ARG A 10 -26.89 33.26 -2.74
CA ARG A 10 -28.12 33.63 -3.46
C ARG A 10 -28.02 35.06 -3.99
N LYS A 11 -27.68 36.03 -3.14
CA LYS A 11 -27.56 37.45 -3.54
C LYS A 11 -26.55 37.64 -4.68
N THR A 12 -25.36 37.04 -4.57
CA THR A 12 -24.33 37.17 -5.61
C THR A 12 -24.79 36.60 -6.95
N LEU A 13 -25.38 35.40 -6.96
CA LEU A 13 -25.82 34.75 -8.19
C LEU A 13 -27.01 35.49 -8.83
N SER A 14 -27.94 36.02 -8.02
CA SER A 14 -29.03 36.86 -8.53
C SER A 14 -28.52 38.16 -9.16
N VAL A 15 -27.50 38.81 -8.58
CA VAL A 15 -26.86 40.00 -9.17
C VAL A 15 -26.17 39.68 -10.49
N TRP A 16 -25.61 38.47 -10.63
CA TRP A 16 -24.99 38.00 -11.87
C TRP A 16 -25.99 37.57 -12.95
N GLY A 17 -27.30 37.72 -12.71
CA GLY A 17 -28.34 37.38 -13.68
C GLY A 17 -28.57 35.88 -13.86
N VAL A 18 -28.10 35.05 -12.93
CA VAL A 18 -28.36 33.60 -12.96
C VAL A 18 -29.83 33.33 -12.69
N LEU A 19 -30.52 32.71 -13.64
CA LEU A 19 -31.91 32.29 -13.50
C LEU A 19 -32.00 31.00 -12.68
N GLY A 20 -32.88 30.97 -11.67
CA GLY A 20 -33.10 29.81 -10.82
C GLY A 20 -34.23 30.03 -9.81
N ASP A 21 -34.81 28.94 -9.28
CA ASP A 21 -35.79 29.00 -8.19
C ASP A 21 -35.04 29.22 -6.87
N TRP A 22 -34.82 30.49 -6.55
CA TRP A 22 -34.10 30.89 -5.35
C TRP A 22 -34.94 30.82 -4.08
N ASP A 23 -36.26 30.72 -4.20
CA ASP A 23 -37.20 30.66 -3.08
C ASP A 23 -37.41 29.23 -2.58
N HIS A 24 -37.24 28.24 -3.47
CA HIS A 24 -37.25 26.81 -3.10
C HIS A 24 -35.94 26.10 -3.47
N PRO A 25 -34.80 26.51 -2.90
CA PRO A 25 -33.52 25.88 -3.21
C PRO A 25 -33.49 24.43 -2.72
N TYR A 26 -32.86 23.55 -3.51
CA TYR A 26 -32.49 22.23 -3.01
C TYR A 26 -31.44 22.35 -1.92
N LEU A 27 -31.74 21.81 -0.74
CA LEU A 27 -30.84 21.79 0.41
C LEU A 27 -30.56 20.34 0.81
N THR A 28 -29.29 19.99 0.92
CA THR A 28 -28.85 18.64 1.33
C THR A 28 -29.25 18.30 2.76
N MET A 29 -29.34 19.31 3.63
CA MET A 29 -29.77 19.19 5.04
C MET A 29 -31.29 19.37 5.24
N ASN A 30 -32.10 19.36 4.17
CA ASN A 30 -33.56 19.36 4.31
C ASN A 30 -34.02 17.93 4.63
N PHE A 31 -34.95 17.77 5.59
CA PHE A 31 -35.51 16.48 5.99
C PHE A 31 -35.95 15.59 4.82
N LYS A 32 -36.57 16.16 3.78
CA LYS A 32 -36.98 15.40 2.59
C LYS A 32 -35.79 14.80 1.85
N THR A 33 -34.70 15.56 1.74
CA THR A 33 -33.46 15.15 1.08
C THR A 33 -32.75 14.06 1.88
N GLU A 34 -32.57 14.25 3.18
CA GLU A 34 -31.94 13.27 4.07
C GLU A 34 -32.71 11.95 4.07
N ALA A 35 -34.04 12.01 4.16
CA ALA A 35 -34.89 10.82 4.06
C ALA A 35 -34.70 10.08 2.71
N ASN A 36 -34.53 10.81 1.62
CA ASN A 36 -34.26 10.20 0.31
C ASN A 36 -32.86 9.57 0.22
N ILE A 37 -31.84 10.18 0.84
CA ILE A 37 -30.50 9.59 0.94
C ILE A 37 -30.55 8.24 1.65
N ILE A 38 -31.26 8.16 2.79
CA ILE A 38 -31.43 6.91 3.53
C ILE A 38 -32.18 5.86 2.71
N ARG A 39 -33.26 6.24 2.01
CA ARG A 39 -33.99 5.30 1.13
C ARG A 39 -33.12 4.78 -0.01
N ALA A 40 -32.28 5.63 -0.61
CA ALA A 40 -31.36 5.23 -1.65
C ALA A 40 -30.30 4.25 -1.11
N LEU A 41 -29.72 4.54 0.06
CA LEU A 41 -28.79 3.64 0.74
C LEU A 41 -29.44 2.28 1.06
N GLY A 42 -30.70 2.28 1.52
CA GLY A 42 -31.45 1.06 1.78
C GLY A 42 -31.57 0.15 0.55
N LYS A 43 -31.78 0.73 -0.64
CA LYS A 43 -31.81 -0.03 -1.91
C LYS A 43 -30.45 -0.63 -2.28
N ILE A 44 -29.36 0.10 -2.03
CA ILE A 44 -27.99 -0.39 -2.27
C ILE A 44 -27.70 -1.59 -1.36
N ILE A 45 -28.12 -1.51 -0.09
CA ILE A 45 -27.98 -2.59 0.88
C ILE A 45 -28.83 -3.80 0.46
N SER A 46 -30.11 -3.60 0.10
CA SER A 46 -31.00 -4.69 -0.30
C SER A 46 -30.50 -5.44 -1.54
N ASN A 47 -29.75 -4.75 -2.41
CA ASN A 47 -29.16 -5.34 -3.61
C ASN A 47 -27.80 -6.03 -3.35
N GLY A 48 -27.35 -6.10 -2.09
CA GLY A 48 -26.09 -6.78 -1.73
C GLY A 48 -24.82 -6.00 -2.10
N HIS A 49 -24.92 -4.70 -2.39
CA HIS A 49 -23.77 -3.87 -2.77
C HIS A 49 -23.03 -3.24 -1.59
N LEU A 50 -23.41 -3.54 -0.35
CA LEU A 50 -22.70 -3.09 0.85
C LEU A 50 -21.92 -4.26 1.47
N LEU A 51 -20.60 -4.12 1.53
CA LEU A 51 -19.70 -5.07 2.17
C LEU A 51 -18.90 -4.37 3.28
N LYS A 52 -18.70 -5.06 4.39
CA LYS A 52 -17.85 -4.60 5.49
C LYS A 52 -16.47 -5.23 5.35
N GLY A 53 -15.43 -4.39 5.38
CA GLY A 53 -14.03 -4.82 5.31
C GLY A 53 -13.09 -3.74 5.83
N ALA A 54 -11.79 -4.05 5.84
CA ALA A 54 -10.73 -3.10 6.13
C ALA A 54 -10.02 -2.72 4.82
N LYS A 55 -9.91 -1.42 4.56
CA LYS A 55 -9.19 -0.88 3.41
C LYS A 55 -8.26 0.23 3.90
N PRO A 56 -7.00 0.29 3.45
CA PRO A 56 -6.16 1.46 3.67
C PRO A 56 -6.82 2.71 3.07
N VAL A 57 -6.91 3.77 3.86
CA VAL A 57 -7.50 5.05 3.45
C VAL A 57 -6.56 6.19 3.83
N HIS A 58 -6.64 7.31 3.11
CA HIS A 58 -6.02 8.55 3.57
C HIS A 58 -6.69 8.95 4.89
N TRP A 59 -5.89 9.21 5.92
CA TRP A 59 -6.37 9.57 7.24
C TRP A 59 -5.79 10.91 7.65
N CYS A 60 -6.66 11.86 7.98
CA CYS A 60 -6.23 13.13 8.54
C CYS A 60 -6.17 13.03 10.06
N THR A 61 -4.97 13.22 10.63
CA THR A 61 -4.76 13.21 12.09
C THR A 61 -5.44 14.37 12.79
N ASP A 62 -5.56 15.52 12.11
CA ASP A 62 -6.15 16.74 12.69
C ASP A 62 -7.68 16.68 12.68
N CYS A 63 -8.27 16.09 11.64
CA CYS A 63 -9.72 15.93 11.52
C CYS A 63 -10.25 14.67 12.23
N GLY A 64 -9.39 13.67 12.46
CA GLY A 64 -9.80 12.37 13.01
C GLY A 64 -10.74 11.59 12.07
N SER A 65 -10.61 11.76 10.76
CA SER A 65 -11.47 11.14 9.75
C SER A 65 -10.66 10.70 8.53
N SER A 66 -11.22 9.74 7.81
CA SER A 66 -10.76 9.39 6.46
C SER A 66 -11.04 10.55 5.50
N LEU A 67 -10.13 10.78 4.56
CA LEU A 67 -10.27 11.73 3.47
C LEU A 67 -10.62 11.01 2.17
N ALA A 68 -11.49 11.63 1.38
CA ALA A 68 -11.67 11.24 -0.01
C ALA A 68 -10.48 11.75 -0.86
N GLU A 69 -10.20 11.10 -2.00
CA GLU A 69 -9.12 11.53 -2.90
C GLU A 69 -9.27 13.00 -3.35
N ALA A 70 -10.51 13.45 -3.56
CA ALA A 70 -10.81 14.85 -3.90
C ALA A 70 -10.51 15.87 -2.78
N GLU A 71 -10.28 15.40 -1.54
CA GLU A 71 -9.90 16.23 -0.40
C GLU A 71 -8.38 16.24 -0.15
N VAL A 72 -7.61 15.45 -0.93
CA VAL A 72 -6.16 15.35 -0.79
C VAL A 72 -5.50 16.41 -1.67
N GLU A 73 -4.69 17.24 -1.05
CA GLU A 73 -3.85 18.23 -1.72
C GLU A 73 -2.37 17.86 -1.56
N TYR A 74 -1.58 18.08 -2.62
CA TYR A 74 -0.17 17.75 -2.66
C TYR A 74 0.71 18.96 -2.40
N TYR A 75 1.74 18.77 -1.59
CA TYR A 75 2.73 19.78 -1.25
C TYR A 75 4.11 19.14 -1.23
N ASP A 76 5.12 19.89 -1.64
CA ASP A 76 6.51 19.42 -1.56
C ASP A 76 6.94 19.27 -0.10
N LYS A 77 7.49 18.10 0.21
CA LYS A 77 7.99 17.78 1.55
C LYS A 77 9.28 16.98 1.45
N THR A 78 10.34 17.48 2.08
CA THR A 78 11.54 16.69 2.32
C THR A 78 11.25 15.63 3.37
N SER A 79 11.37 14.36 2.99
CA SER A 79 11.17 13.21 3.88
C SER A 79 12.50 12.49 4.12
N PRO A 80 12.71 11.90 5.31
CA PRO A 80 13.85 11.03 5.53
C PRO A 80 13.74 9.81 4.60
N SER A 81 14.88 9.32 4.12
CA SER A 81 14.95 8.09 3.34
C SER A 81 16.08 7.22 3.89
N ILE A 82 15.82 5.93 4.03
CA ILE A 82 16.78 4.98 4.62
C ILE A 82 16.86 3.72 3.75
N ASP A 83 18.06 3.16 3.68
CA ASP A 83 18.32 1.82 3.17
C ASP A 83 18.48 0.88 4.39
N VAL A 84 17.77 -0.26 4.38
CA VAL A 84 17.69 -1.16 5.55
C VAL A 84 17.98 -2.59 5.12
N ALA A 85 18.95 -3.22 5.79
CA ALA A 85 19.35 -4.60 5.54
C ALA A 85 18.52 -5.58 6.39
N PHE A 86 17.94 -6.59 5.72
CA PHE A 86 17.29 -7.73 6.34
C PHE A 86 18.21 -8.94 6.22
N HIS A 87 18.73 -9.46 7.33
CA HIS A 87 19.67 -10.57 7.31
C HIS A 87 18.98 -11.88 6.90
N ALA A 88 19.62 -12.66 6.02
CA ALA A 88 19.12 -13.98 5.65
C ALA A 88 19.13 -14.90 6.87
N VAL A 89 18.04 -15.63 7.08
CA VAL A 89 17.96 -16.66 8.13
C VAL A 89 18.92 -17.81 7.80
N ASP A 90 18.97 -18.21 6.52
CA ASP A 90 19.92 -19.18 5.99
C ASP A 90 20.76 -18.53 4.89
N ALA A 91 21.93 -18.01 5.28
CA ALA A 91 22.84 -17.34 4.37
C ALA A 91 23.37 -18.28 3.27
N ALA A 92 23.59 -19.56 3.57
CA ALA A 92 24.12 -20.53 2.60
C ALA A 92 23.06 -20.88 1.55
N ALA A 93 21.81 -21.10 1.97
CA ALA A 93 20.71 -21.33 1.05
C ALA A 93 20.49 -20.11 0.14
N VAL A 94 20.55 -18.88 0.68
CA VAL A 94 20.42 -17.66 -0.14
C VAL A 94 21.60 -17.51 -1.10
N ALA A 95 22.85 -17.66 -0.63
CA ALA A 95 24.04 -17.55 -1.48
C ALA A 95 24.05 -18.57 -2.63
N SER A 96 23.54 -19.79 -2.39
CA SER A 96 23.45 -20.83 -3.41
C SER A 96 22.58 -20.43 -4.61
N LYS A 97 21.59 -19.54 -4.41
CA LYS A 97 20.75 -19.01 -5.50
C LYS A 97 21.52 -18.14 -6.48
N PHE A 98 22.61 -17.53 -6.02
CA PHE A 98 23.52 -16.74 -6.84
C PHE A 98 24.68 -17.57 -7.41
N GLY A 99 24.66 -18.90 -7.24
CA GLY A 99 25.77 -19.78 -7.64
C GLY A 99 27.03 -19.64 -6.77
N VAL A 100 26.91 -19.02 -5.59
CA VAL A 100 28.04 -18.76 -4.69
C VAL A 100 28.02 -19.74 -3.52
N THR A 101 29.13 -20.44 -3.31
CA THR A 101 29.30 -21.41 -2.22
C THR A 101 29.90 -20.83 -0.95
N ASN A 102 30.68 -19.76 -1.07
CA ASN A 102 31.32 -19.13 0.09
C ASN A 102 31.14 -17.61 0.04
N VAL A 103 30.62 -17.05 1.13
CA VAL A 103 30.37 -15.63 1.32
C VAL A 103 31.12 -15.15 2.55
N ASN A 104 31.68 -13.95 2.50
CA ASN A 104 32.37 -13.38 3.65
C ASN A 104 31.40 -12.52 4.46
N GLY A 105 30.95 -13.04 5.60
CA GLY A 105 30.05 -12.36 6.53
C GLY A 105 28.56 -12.60 6.28
N PRO A 106 27.68 -11.79 6.89
CA PRO A 106 26.24 -11.97 6.79
C PRO A 106 25.73 -11.62 5.38
N VAL A 107 24.77 -12.39 4.88
CA VAL A 107 24.03 -12.10 3.64
C VAL A 107 22.75 -11.36 4.01
N SER A 108 22.48 -10.23 3.35
CA SER A 108 21.32 -9.40 3.67
C SER A 108 20.60 -8.91 2.42
N LEU A 109 19.28 -8.90 2.43
CA LEU A 109 18.48 -8.25 1.39
C LEU A 109 18.17 -6.82 1.81
N VAL A 110 18.53 -5.85 0.97
CA VAL A 110 18.38 -4.42 1.31
C VAL A 110 17.11 -3.87 0.70
N ILE A 111 16.31 -3.18 1.51
CA ILE A 111 15.14 -2.41 1.06
C ILE A 111 15.39 -0.91 1.24
N TRP A 112 14.70 -0.11 0.44
CA TRP A 112 14.70 1.34 0.57
C TRP A 112 13.30 1.84 0.96
N THR A 113 13.21 2.80 1.88
CA THR A 113 11.94 3.44 2.24
C THR A 113 12.10 4.92 2.60
N THR A 114 11.12 5.74 2.21
CA THR A 114 10.96 7.15 2.63
C THR A 114 10.06 7.32 3.85
N THR A 115 9.52 6.21 4.37
CA THR A 115 8.60 6.21 5.51
C THR A 115 9.09 5.24 6.58
N PRO A 116 10.16 5.57 7.34
CA PRO A 116 10.74 4.67 8.35
C PRO A 116 9.73 4.15 9.38
N TRP A 117 8.70 4.94 9.69
CA TRP A 117 7.63 4.58 10.62
C TRP A 117 6.79 3.37 10.17
N THR A 118 6.83 2.99 8.89
CA THR A 118 6.13 1.80 8.37
C THR A 118 6.91 0.51 8.62
N LEU A 119 8.20 0.61 8.90
CA LEU A 119 9.11 -0.53 9.00
C LEU A 119 8.72 -1.52 10.12
N PRO A 120 8.30 -1.10 11.33
CA PRO A 120 7.79 -2.01 12.36
C PRO A 120 6.62 -2.90 11.92
N ALA A 121 5.83 -2.46 10.93
CA ALA A 121 4.69 -3.20 10.41
C ALA A 121 5.03 -4.04 9.17
N ASN A 122 6.30 -4.09 8.75
CA ASN A 122 6.73 -4.90 7.62
C ASN A 122 6.48 -6.39 7.89
N ARG A 123 5.89 -7.08 6.91
CA ARG A 123 5.57 -8.52 6.98
C ARG A 123 6.19 -9.35 5.87
N ALA A 124 6.78 -8.72 4.87
CA ALA A 124 7.38 -9.38 3.72
C ALA A 124 8.30 -8.39 2.98
N ILE A 125 9.25 -8.92 2.23
CA ILE A 125 10.06 -8.16 1.29
C ILE A 125 9.57 -8.46 -0.12
N SER A 126 9.16 -7.44 -0.85
CA SER A 126 8.62 -7.63 -2.20
C SER A 126 9.75 -7.59 -3.25
N LEU A 127 9.76 -8.56 -4.15
CA LEU A 127 10.70 -8.68 -5.25
C LEU A 127 9.96 -8.69 -6.59
N ASN A 128 10.58 -8.20 -7.66
CA ASN A 128 10.07 -8.38 -9.01
C ASN A 128 10.61 -9.70 -9.58
N ALA A 129 9.74 -10.56 -10.11
CA ALA A 129 10.13 -11.88 -10.60
C ALA A 129 11.15 -11.83 -11.75
N GLU A 130 11.06 -10.84 -12.63
CA GLU A 130 11.88 -10.75 -13.84
C GLU A 130 13.16 -9.94 -13.67
N PHE A 131 13.27 -9.17 -12.60
CA PHE A 131 14.45 -8.35 -12.36
C PHE A 131 15.64 -9.21 -11.94
N ALA A 132 16.82 -8.80 -12.40
CA ALA A 132 18.09 -9.37 -11.97
C ALA A 132 18.49 -8.75 -10.62
N TYR A 133 18.84 -9.61 -9.68
CA TYR A 133 19.38 -9.26 -8.39
C TYR A 133 20.83 -9.71 -8.32
N GLN A 134 21.68 -8.90 -7.69
CA GLN A 134 23.10 -9.18 -7.52
C GLN A 134 23.44 -9.33 -6.05
N LEU A 135 24.25 -10.33 -5.75
CA LEU A 135 24.91 -10.49 -4.45
C LEU A 135 26.23 -9.73 -4.49
N VAL A 136 26.35 -8.70 -3.67
CA VAL A 136 27.48 -7.77 -3.68
C VAL A 136 28.20 -7.82 -2.34
N GLN A 137 29.51 -8.07 -2.37
CA GLN A 137 30.39 -8.02 -1.21
C GLN A 137 30.85 -6.58 -0.97
N ILE A 138 30.62 -6.09 0.25
CA ILE A 138 31.08 -4.79 0.76
C ILE A 138 31.62 -4.98 2.17
N ASP A 139 32.80 -4.45 2.49
CA ASP A 139 33.34 -4.33 3.87
C ASP A 139 33.04 -5.50 4.84
N GLY A 140 33.22 -6.75 4.40
CA GLY A 140 33.01 -7.95 5.22
C GLY A 140 31.55 -8.38 5.43
N GLN A 141 30.61 -7.90 4.60
CA GLN A 141 29.23 -8.37 4.51
C GLN A 141 28.79 -8.50 3.05
N CYS A 142 27.74 -9.28 2.80
CA CYS A 142 27.13 -9.42 1.49
C CYS A 142 25.73 -8.81 1.48
N VAL A 143 25.44 -7.99 0.47
CA VAL A 143 24.13 -7.37 0.29
C VAL A 143 23.53 -7.77 -1.04
N ILE A 144 22.23 -8.02 -1.05
CA ILE A 144 21.45 -8.31 -2.24
C ILE A 144 20.74 -7.03 -2.65
N LEU A 145 20.97 -6.62 -3.88
CA LEU A 145 20.41 -5.41 -4.50
C LEU A 145 19.90 -5.75 -5.89
N ALA A 146 18.92 -4.99 -6.39
CA ALA A 146 18.60 -5.05 -7.81
C ALA A 146 19.82 -4.55 -8.61
N ALA A 147 20.17 -5.25 -9.70
CA ALA A 147 21.40 -4.98 -10.47
C ALA A 147 21.51 -3.50 -10.88
N ASP A 148 20.42 -2.93 -11.40
CA ASP A 148 20.36 -1.54 -11.86
C ASP A 148 20.54 -0.50 -10.73
N LEU A 149 20.32 -0.90 -9.47
CA LEU A 149 20.40 -0.01 -8.32
C LEU A 149 21.75 -0.05 -7.61
N VAL A 150 22.62 -1.04 -7.89
CA VAL A 150 23.87 -1.25 -7.16
C VAL A 150 24.71 0.03 -7.12
N GLU A 151 25.02 0.62 -8.28
CA GLU A 151 25.85 1.83 -8.33
C GLU A 151 25.22 3.00 -7.57
N SER A 152 23.91 3.19 -7.71
CA SER A 152 23.18 4.28 -7.04
C SER A 152 23.19 4.14 -5.51
N VAL A 153 23.05 2.91 -5.02
CA VAL A 153 23.05 2.59 -3.59
C VAL A 153 24.45 2.76 -3.02
N MET A 154 25.48 2.24 -3.71
CA MET A 154 26.87 2.39 -3.25
C MET A 154 27.28 3.87 -3.17
N LYS A 155 26.94 4.66 -4.18
CA LYS A 155 27.19 6.11 -4.16
C LYS A 155 26.48 6.81 -2.99
N ARG A 156 25.23 6.46 -2.72
CA ARG A 156 24.45 7.03 -1.62
C ARG A 156 24.97 6.58 -0.24
N ALA A 157 25.50 5.37 -0.14
CA ALA A 157 26.13 4.83 1.06
C ALA A 157 27.59 5.30 1.26
N GLY A 158 28.19 5.98 0.27
CA GLY A 158 29.60 6.41 0.31
C GLY A 158 30.61 5.26 0.14
N ILE A 159 30.18 4.13 -0.42
CA ILE A 159 31.01 2.96 -0.66
C ILE A 159 31.72 3.10 -2.00
N THR A 160 33.05 3.01 -2.00
CA THR A 160 33.89 3.24 -3.19
C THR A 160 34.36 1.97 -3.87
N SER A 161 34.35 0.83 -3.17
CA SER A 161 34.73 -0.47 -3.71
C SER A 161 33.73 -1.54 -3.31
N TRP A 162 33.35 -2.37 -4.27
CA TRP A 162 32.49 -3.52 -4.06
C TRP A 162 32.82 -4.61 -5.08
N ALA A 163 32.50 -5.86 -4.74
CA ALA A 163 32.67 -6.99 -5.65
C ALA A 163 31.33 -7.70 -5.86
N VAL A 164 30.91 -7.84 -7.11
CA VAL A 164 29.73 -8.65 -7.46
C VAL A 164 30.14 -10.11 -7.44
N LEU A 165 29.48 -10.91 -6.58
CA LEU A 165 29.78 -12.33 -6.40
C LEU A 165 28.96 -13.22 -7.35
N GLY A 166 27.73 -12.79 -7.69
CA GLY A 166 26.85 -13.52 -8.59
C GLY A 166 25.50 -12.80 -8.77
N ASP A 167 24.71 -13.29 -9.71
CA ASP A 167 23.38 -12.78 -10.04
C ASP A 167 22.34 -13.90 -10.08
N CYS A 168 21.08 -13.54 -9.81
CA CYS A 168 19.92 -14.44 -9.96
C CYS A 168 18.67 -13.63 -10.34
N LYS A 169 17.61 -14.32 -10.76
CA LYS A 169 16.31 -13.67 -10.94
C LYS A 169 15.59 -13.51 -9.61
N GLY A 170 14.70 -12.53 -9.52
CA GLY A 170 13.86 -12.35 -8.33
C GLY A 170 12.97 -13.55 -8.04
N SER A 171 12.55 -14.31 -9.07
CA SER A 171 11.84 -15.58 -8.92
C SER A 171 12.60 -16.63 -8.10
N ASP A 172 13.94 -16.61 -8.15
CA ASP A 172 14.77 -17.63 -7.50
C ASP A 172 14.88 -17.40 -5.98
N LEU A 173 14.55 -16.18 -5.53
CA LEU A 173 14.57 -15.73 -4.14
C LEU A 173 13.19 -15.82 -3.46
N GLU A 174 12.16 -16.26 -4.19
CA GLU A 174 10.81 -16.40 -3.65
C GLU A 174 10.79 -17.32 -2.41
N LEU A 175 10.07 -16.88 -1.37
CA LEU A 175 9.91 -17.54 -0.07
C LEU A 175 11.19 -17.72 0.77
N MET A 176 12.33 -17.19 0.33
CA MET A 176 13.52 -17.12 1.19
C MET A 176 13.23 -16.25 2.42
N ARG A 177 13.71 -16.69 3.59
CA ARG A 177 13.41 -16.03 4.87
C ARG A 177 14.52 -15.09 5.27
N PHE A 178 14.12 -13.92 5.74
CA PHE A 178 15.01 -12.90 6.26
C PHE A 178 14.53 -12.42 7.63
N THR A 179 15.45 -12.22 8.56
CA THR A 179 15.16 -11.71 9.90
C THR A 179 14.78 -10.24 9.81
N HIS A 180 13.67 -9.87 10.44
CA HIS A 180 13.25 -8.48 10.51
C HIS A 180 14.27 -7.67 11.35
N PRO A 181 14.72 -6.49 10.90
CA PRO A 181 15.86 -5.78 11.48
C PRO A 181 15.70 -5.38 12.95
N PHE A 182 14.46 -5.13 13.39
CA PHE A 182 14.17 -4.69 14.76
C PHE A 182 13.16 -5.58 15.50
N MET A 183 12.57 -6.55 14.82
CA MET A 183 11.52 -7.40 15.39
C MET A 183 12.06 -8.81 15.37
N GLY A 184 11.95 -9.55 16.48
CA GLY A 184 12.52 -10.90 16.60
C GLY A 184 11.78 -11.99 15.81
N PHE A 185 11.25 -11.68 14.62
CA PHE A 185 10.58 -12.61 13.73
C PHE A 185 11.14 -12.50 12.30
N ASP A 186 10.96 -13.56 11.50
CA ASP A 186 11.37 -13.53 10.09
C ASP A 186 10.22 -13.12 9.17
N VAL A 187 10.60 -12.53 8.05
CA VAL A 187 9.72 -12.18 6.94
C VAL A 187 10.13 -12.94 5.67
N PRO A 188 9.18 -13.41 4.86
CA PRO A 188 9.48 -14.01 3.57
C PRO A 188 9.75 -12.94 2.51
N ALA A 189 10.61 -13.27 1.56
CA ALA A 189 10.60 -12.62 0.25
C ALA A 189 9.40 -13.12 -0.56
N ILE A 190 8.63 -12.21 -1.13
CA ILE A 190 7.45 -12.50 -1.94
C ILE A 190 7.56 -11.81 -3.30
N LEU A 191 6.99 -12.41 -4.33
CA LEU A 191 6.92 -11.77 -5.63
C LEU A 191 5.80 -10.72 -5.64
N ALA A 192 6.14 -9.48 -6.00
CA ALA A 192 5.15 -8.47 -6.36
C ALA A 192 4.42 -8.99 -7.60
N ILE A 193 3.13 -9.24 -7.46
CA ILE A 193 2.29 -9.72 -8.57
C ILE A 193 2.34 -8.69 -9.70
N THR A 194 2.95 -9.06 -10.83
CA THR A 194 2.72 -8.42 -12.12
C THR A 194 1.28 -8.74 -12.53
N LEU A 195 0.29 -8.01 -12.00
CA LEU A 195 -1.15 -8.04 -12.34
C LEU A 195 -1.63 -9.29 -13.11
N ARG A 196 -1.44 -10.50 -12.56
CA ARG A 196 -2.19 -11.66 -13.00
C ARG A 196 -3.30 -11.80 -11.98
N TRP A 197 -4.45 -11.20 -12.31
CA TRP A 197 -5.70 -11.38 -11.59
C TRP A 197 -6.02 -12.89 -11.55
N MET A 198 -5.50 -13.60 -10.55
CA MET A 198 -6.04 -14.89 -10.18
C MET A 198 -7.27 -14.59 -9.33
N PRO A 199 -8.49 -14.96 -9.78
CA PRO A 199 -9.65 -14.88 -8.93
C PRO A 199 -9.43 -15.84 -7.76
N VAL A 200 -9.24 -15.28 -6.56
CA VAL A 200 -9.28 -16.09 -5.34
C VAL A 200 -10.74 -16.55 -5.21
N PRO A 201 -11.05 -17.86 -5.26
CA PRO A 201 -12.41 -18.32 -5.05
C PRO A 201 -12.73 -18.06 -3.58
N VAL A 202 -13.64 -17.13 -3.31
CA VAL A 202 -14.23 -16.99 -1.98
C VAL A 202 -15.07 -18.24 -1.74
N PRO A 203 -14.83 -19.05 -0.69
CA PRO A 203 -15.65 -20.22 -0.42
C PRO A 203 -17.07 -19.77 -0.07
N TYR A 204 -18.02 -20.11 -0.93
CA TYR A 204 -19.45 -20.01 -0.68
C TYR A 204 -19.82 -20.98 0.45
N ILE A 205 -20.30 -20.46 1.58
CA ILE A 205 -20.87 -21.25 2.69
C ILE A 205 -22.40 -21.26 2.52
N PRO A 206 -23.03 -22.38 2.14
CA PRO A 206 -24.47 -22.48 2.05
C PRO A 206 -25.06 -23.01 3.35
N HIS A 207 -25.44 -22.14 4.28
CA HIS A 207 -26.39 -22.52 5.32
C HIS A 207 -27.37 -21.38 5.57
N LEU A 208 -28.56 -21.51 4.98
CA LEU A 208 -29.89 -21.33 5.60
C LEU A 208 -30.94 -21.22 4.49
N ALA A 209 -31.27 -22.38 3.89
CA ALA A 209 -32.49 -22.55 3.12
C ALA A 209 -33.42 -23.46 3.93
N THR A 210 -34.38 -22.87 4.66
CA THR A 210 -35.65 -23.53 4.99
C THR A 210 -36.66 -22.50 5.50
N ALA A 211 -37.58 -22.10 4.62
CA ALA A 211 -38.95 -21.78 5.01
C ALA A 211 -39.84 -22.08 3.81
N ARG A 212 -40.48 -23.26 3.85
CA ARG A 212 -41.61 -23.61 2.98
C ARG A 212 -42.80 -22.74 3.38
N MET A 213 -43.48 -22.14 2.41
CA MET A 213 -44.88 -21.74 2.55
C MET A 213 -45.69 -22.56 1.56
N THR A 214 -46.51 -23.45 2.11
CA THR A 214 -47.62 -24.13 1.43
C THR A 214 -48.91 -23.36 1.69
N SER A 215 -49.72 -23.24 0.64
CA SER A 215 -51.14 -22.82 0.53
C SER A 215 -51.55 -21.51 1.20
#